data_AF-A0A4R4SB38-F1
#
_entry.id   AF-A0A4R4SB38-F1
#
_cell.length_a   1.000
_cell.length_b   1.000
_cell.length_c   1.000
_cell.angle_alpha   90.00
_cell.angle_beta   90.00
_cell.angle_gamma   90.00
#
_symmetry.space_group_name_H-M   'P 1'
#
loop_
_entity.id
_entity.type
_entity.pdbx_description
1 polymer ?
#
loop_
_entity_poly.entity_id
_entity_poly.type
_entity_poly.pdbx_seq_one_letter_code
_entity_poly.pdbx_strand_id
1 'polypeptide(L)'
;MEDNQMSVRIRGLVVPPLLLSLLRADRWRHPGETALARAMPWFKDPLHFLTSIEAMTRESTSLDILTQDHASAQLFRLARGTERTEPIDLPWLDIDMAFLVAVNKRPGDDVAIALDYRTDPIDPRVVATDFWTDPSRCSWREVAPTFSALVVAFDL
;
A
#
# COMPACT_ATOMS: atom_id res chain seq x y z
N MET A 1 21.89 28.74 1.33
CA MET A 1 21.04 28.19 2.40
C MET A 1 20.32 27.02 1.77
N GLU A 2 20.88 25.82 1.95
CA GLU A 2 20.18 24.59 1.56
C GLU A 2 19.05 24.41 2.56
N ASP A 3 17.81 24.54 2.09
CA ASP A 3 16.66 24.02 2.83
C ASP A 3 16.90 22.53 3.03
N ASN A 4 17.34 22.15 4.23
CA ASN A 4 17.31 20.78 4.69
C ASN A 4 15.85 20.39 4.89
N GLN A 5 15.13 20.21 3.77
CA GLN A 5 13.77 19.71 3.74
C GLN A 5 13.82 18.28 4.26
N MET A 6 13.52 18.11 5.55
CA MET A 6 13.36 16.80 6.17
C MET A 6 12.34 16.00 5.35
N SER A 7 12.80 14.92 4.71
CA SER A 7 11.95 14.00 3.97
C SER A 7 10.86 13.46 4.91
N VAL A 8 9.59 13.60 4.54
CA VAL A 8 8.48 12.98 5.29
C VAL A 8 8.63 11.47 5.18
N ARG A 9 8.50 10.76 6.32
CA ARG A 9 8.65 9.31 6.39
C ARG A 9 7.46 8.65 7.05
N ILE A 10 7.12 7.46 6.55
CA ILE A 10 6.15 6.55 7.16
C ILE A 10 6.89 5.23 7.37
N ARG A 11 6.93 4.73 8.61
CA ARG A 11 7.65 3.49 8.96
C ARG A 11 9.12 3.50 8.50
N GLY A 12 9.77 4.66 8.53
CA GLY A 12 11.15 4.84 8.06
C GLY A 12 11.30 4.98 6.54
N LEU A 13 10.26 4.71 5.75
CA LEU A 13 10.24 4.82 4.28
C LEU A 13 9.92 6.24 3.86
N VAL A 14 10.62 6.75 2.84
CA VAL A 14 10.40 8.11 2.31
C VAL A 14 9.08 8.16 1.55
N VAL A 15 8.20 9.08 1.92
CA VAL A 15 6.94 9.28 1.21
C VAL A 15 7.24 9.86 -0.18
N PRO A 16 6.69 9.32 -1.29
CA PRO A 16 7.03 9.79 -2.62
C PRO A 16 6.65 11.27 -2.79
N PRO A 17 7.52 12.12 -3.38
CA PRO A 17 7.21 13.53 -3.62
C PRO A 17 5.92 13.74 -4.43
N LEU A 18 5.61 12.81 -5.33
CA LEU A 18 4.36 12.81 -6.08
C LEU A 18 3.15 12.65 -5.15
N LEU A 19 3.18 11.68 -4.23
CA LEU A 19 2.10 11.48 -3.26
C LEU A 19 1.92 12.72 -2.37
N LEU A 20 3.01 13.32 -1.89
CA LEU A 20 2.95 14.56 -1.12
C LEU A 20 2.31 15.70 -1.92
N SER A 21 2.63 15.81 -3.21
CA SER A 21 2.03 16.81 -4.10
C SER A 21 0.53 16.59 -4.28
N LEU A 22 0.11 15.33 -4.48
CA LEU A 22 -1.29 14.95 -4.59
C LEU A 22 -2.08 15.21 -3.30
N LEU A 23 -1.50 14.93 -2.14
CA LEU A 23 -2.13 15.21 -0.85
C LEU A 23 -2.31 16.71 -0.62
N ARG A 24 -1.28 17.53 -0.92
CA ARG A 24 -1.36 19.00 -0.80
C ARG A 24 -2.40 19.60 -1.75
N ALA A 25 -2.53 19.04 -2.94
CA ALA A 25 -3.51 19.45 -3.95
C ALA A 25 -4.90 18.82 -3.73
N ASP A 26 -5.09 18.03 -2.68
CA ASP A 26 -6.33 17.29 -2.39
C ASP A 26 -6.78 16.35 -3.52
N ARG A 27 -5.82 15.89 -4.35
CA ARG A 27 -6.03 15.00 -5.51
C ARG A 27 -5.89 13.53 -5.18
N TRP A 28 -5.20 13.15 -4.11
CA TRP A 28 -5.16 11.74 -3.67
C TRP A 28 -6.49 11.35 -3.03
N ARG A 29 -7.45 11.00 -3.87
CA ARG A 29 -8.82 10.62 -3.51
C ARG A 29 -9.24 9.43 -4.39
N HIS A 30 -10.40 8.86 -4.06
CA HIS A 30 -10.97 7.77 -4.84
C HIS A 30 -11.10 8.17 -6.32
N PRO A 31 -10.45 7.47 -7.27
CA PRO A 31 -10.37 7.88 -8.68
C PRO A 31 -11.64 7.54 -9.48
N GLY A 32 -12.60 6.89 -8.82
CA GLY A 32 -13.84 6.39 -9.43
C GLY A 32 -13.73 4.94 -9.86
N GLU A 33 -14.87 4.26 -9.91
CA GLU A 33 -14.96 2.82 -10.15
C GLU A 33 -14.35 2.42 -11.51
N THR A 34 -14.53 3.24 -12.54
CA THR A 34 -13.99 2.96 -13.89
C THR A 34 -12.46 2.89 -13.88
N ALA A 35 -11.80 3.80 -13.17
CA ALA A 35 -10.35 3.83 -13.08
C ALA A 35 -9.83 2.63 -12.26
N LEU A 36 -10.50 2.30 -11.14
CA LEU A 36 -10.17 1.12 -10.34
C LEU A 36 -10.34 -0.17 -11.16
N ALA A 37 -11.48 -0.36 -11.82
CA ALA A 37 -11.77 -1.55 -12.61
C ALA A 37 -10.80 -1.75 -13.78
N ARG A 38 -10.26 -0.66 -14.34
CA ARG A 38 -9.21 -0.72 -15.37
C ARG A 38 -7.87 -1.15 -14.80
N ALA A 39 -7.46 -0.62 -13.65
CA ALA A 39 -6.16 -0.94 -13.03
C ALA A 39 -6.15 -2.30 -12.33
N MET A 40 -7.27 -2.69 -11.72
CA MET A 40 -7.40 -3.89 -10.88
C MET A 40 -8.78 -4.53 -11.09
N PRO A 41 -9.05 -5.16 -12.25
CA PRO A 41 -10.36 -5.74 -12.55
C PRO A 41 -10.81 -6.85 -11.59
N TRP A 42 -9.86 -7.45 -10.87
CA TRP A 42 -10.06 -8.48 -9.85
C TRP A 42 -10.47 -7.92 -8.47
N PHE A 43 -10.28 -6.62 -8.22
CA PHE A 43 -10.61 -6.00 -6.94
C PHE A 43 -12.08 -5.56 -6.91
N LYS A 44 -12.85 -5.95 -5.89
CA LYS A 44 -14.30 -5.69 -5.80
C LYS A 44 -14.74 -4.88 -4.60
N ASP A 45 -13.84 -4.67 -3.65
CA ASP A 45 -14.18 -4.00 -2.40
C ASP A 45 -14.14 -2.48 -2.49
N PRO A 46 -14.96 -1.79 -1.70
CA PRO A 46 -14.95 -0.34 -1.66
C PRO A 46 -13.68 0.16 -0.97
N LEU A 47 -12.91 0.99 -1.65
CA LEU A 47 -11.68 1.57 -1.10
C LEU A 47 -11.92 2.94 -0.46
N HIS A 48 -11.21 3.18 0.63
CA HIS A 48 -11.00 4.48 1.22
C HIS A 48 -9.53 4.88 1.06
N PHE A 49 -9.30 5.93 0.28
CA PHE A 49 -7.97 6.48 0.05
C PHE A 49 -7.56 7.32 1.26
N LEU A 50 -6.39 7.03 1.83
CA LEU A 50 -5.90 7.69 3.03
C LEU A 50 -5.36 9.07 2.64
N THR A 51 -6.03 10.14 3.07
CA THR A 51 -5.74 11.51 2.61
C THR A 51 -4.78 12.28 3.51
N SER A 52 -4.11 11.62 4.46
CA SER A 52 -3.10 12.25 5.32
C SER A 52 -1.99 11.28 5.71
N ILE A 53 -0.81 11.85 6.00
CA ILE A 53 0.35 11.09 6.49
C ILE A 53 0.05 10.40 7.82
N GLU A 54 -0.74 11.05 8.69
CA GLU A 54 -1.18 10.48 9.95
C GLU A 54 -2.04 9.24 9.74
N ALA A 55 -3.01 9.30 8.82
CA ALA A 55 -3.87 8.16 8.51
C ALA A 55 -3.05 7.00 7.93
N MET A 56 -2.16 7.25 6.95
CA MET A 56 -1.26 6.24 6.41
C MET A 56 -0.36 5.62 7.49
N THR A 57 0.17 6.44 8.40
CA THR A 57 0.99 5.96 9.52
C THR A 57 0.20 5.05 10.44
N ARG A 58 -0.99 5.47 10.86
CA ARG A 58 -1.86 4.70 11.75
C ARG A 58 -2.26 3.36 11.12
N GLU A 59 -2.81 3.39 9.91
CA GLU A 59 -3.25 2.16 9.24
C GLU A 59 -2.07 1.21 8.98
N SER A 60 -0.90 1.73 8.57
CA SER A 60 0.27 0.88 8.35
C SER A 60 0.88 0.33 9.64
N THR A 61 0.70 1.00 10.78
CA THR A 61 1.14 0.49 12.10
C THR A 61 0.28 -0.69 12.55
N SER A 62 -0.99 -0.76 12.11
CA SER A 62 -1.85 -1.91 12.43
C SER A 62 -1.31 -3.25 11.88
N LEU A 63 -0.52 -3.20 10.80
CA LEU A 63 0.17 -4.38 10.25
C LEU A 63 1.14 -5.00 11.24
N ASP A 64 1.70 -4.21 12.16
CA ASP A 64 2.61 -4.72 13.17
C ASP A 64 1.91 -5.75 14.08
N ILE A 65 0.67 -5.46 14.47
CA ILE A 65 -0.16 -6.35 15.29
C ILE A 65 -0.48 -7.64 14.52
N LEU A 66 -0.84 -7.53 13.24
CA LEU A 66 -1.17 -8.68 12.39
C LEU A 66 0.04 -9.61 12.16
N THR A 67 1.26 -9.07 12.20
CA THR A 67 2.49 -9.88 12.10
C THR A 67 2.93 -10.55 13.39
N GLN A 68 2.45 -10.11 14.56
CA GLN A 68 2.80 -10.73 15.85
C GLN A 68 2.12 -12.09 16.05
N ASP A 69 0.94 -12.29 15.45
CA ASP A 69 0.24 -13.57 15.45
C ASP A 69 0.54 -14.36 14.16
N HIS A 70 1.03 -15.59 14.29
CA HIS A 70 1.41 -16.41 13.14
C HIS A 70 0.23 -16.75 12.23
N ALA A 71 -0.95 -16.99 12.80
CA ALA A 71 -2.14 -17.35 12.01
C ALA A 71 -2.60 -16.16 11.15
N SER A 72 -2.65 -14.96 11.74
CA SER A 72 -2.95 -13.71 11.05
C SER A 72 -1.91 -13.39 9.98
N ALA A 73 -0.61 -13.48 10.31
CA ALA A 73 0.47 -13.25 9.36
C ALA A 73 0.38 -14.17 8.13
N GLN A 74 0.03 -15.45 8.33
CA GLN A 74 -0.19 -16.40 7.26
C GLN A 74 -1.44 -16.08 6.44
N LEU A 75 -2.56 -15.76 7.10
CA LEU A 75 -3.83 -15.44 6.45
C LEU A 75 -3.70 -14.20 5.54
N PHE A 76 -3.04 -13.16 6.03
CA PHE A 76 -2.85 -11.88 5.33
C PHE A 76 -1.59 -11.83 4.46
N ARG A 77 -0.79 -12.90 4.43
CA ARG A 77 0.49 -12.98 3.72
C ARG A 77 1.42 -11.81 4.06
N LEU A 78 1.59 -11.56 5.36
CA LEU A 78 2.46 -10.52 5.87
C LEU A 78 3.73 -11.13 6.45
N ALA A 79 4.87 -10.51 6.18
CA ALA A 79 6.15 -10.90 6.75
C ALA A 79 7.03 -9.65 6.99
N ARG A 80 8.05 -9.82 7.82
CA ARG A 80 9.09 -8.81 8.09
C ARG A 80 10.39 -9.24 7.44
N GLY A 81 10.90 -8.43 6.51
CA GLY A 81 12.19 -8.69 5.87
C GLY A 81 13.33 -8.66 6.89
N THR A 82 13.22 -7.82 7.92
CA THR A 82 14.24 -7.71 8.98
C THR A 82 14.39 -8.97 9.84
N GLU A 83 13.40 -9.87 9.83
CA GLU A 83 13.39 -11.11 10.60
C GLU A 83 13.76 -12.34 9.75
N ARG A 84 14.08 -12.15 8.46
CA ARG A 84 14.33 -13.24 7.51
C ARG A 84 15.65 -13.08 6.78
N THR A 85 16.25 -14.22 6.44
CA THR A 85 17.46 -14.27 5.61
C THR A 85 17.17 -14.30 4.12
N GLU A 86 15.97 -14.75 3.74
CA GLU A 86 15.53 -14.84 2.36
C GLU A 86 14.68 -13.63 1.96
N PRO A 87 14.81 -13.12 0.71
CA PRO A 87 13.95 -12.07 0.21
C PRO A 87 12.47 -12.48 0.26
N ILE A 88 11.62 -11.57 0.71
CA ILE A 88 10.17 -11.74 0.63
C ILE A 88 9.72 -11.27 -0.76
N ASP A 89 8.97 -12.10 -1.47
CA ASP A 89 8.35 -11.75 -2.75
C ASP A 89 6.83 -11.96 -2.73
N LEU A 90 6.13 -11.44 -3.74
CA LEU A 90 4.71 -11.70 -3.94
C LEU A 90 4.46 -13.23 -3.98
N PRO A 91 3.37 -13.73 -3.36
CA PRO A 91 2.19 -12.99 -2.89
C PRO A 91 2.28 -12.49 -1.44
N TRP A 92 3.48 -12.37 -0.86
CA TRP A 92 3.70 -11.81 0.47
C TRP A 92 4.08 -10.32 0.43
N LEU A 93 3.54 -9.56 1.38
CA LEU A 93 3.98 -8.21 1.66
C LEU A 93 5.07 -8.21 2.72
N ASP A 94 6.19 -7.55 2.40
CA ASP A 94 7.18 -7.18 3.40
C ASP A 94 6.75 -5.86 4.06
N ILE A 95 6.30 -5.93 5.32
CA ILE A 95 5.76 -4.76 6.04
C ILE A 95 6.84 -3.79 6.53
N ASP A 96 8.12 -4.17 6.43
CA ASP A 96 9.24 -3.27 6.69
C ASP A 96 9.54 -2.41 5.45
N MET A 97 9.11 -2.87 4.27
CA MET A 97 9.34 -2.25 2.96
C MET A 97 8.05 -1.74 2.31
N ALA A 98 6.97 -1.58 3.08
CA ALA A 98 5.71 -1.08 2.56
C ALA A 98 4.92 -0.22 3.56
N PHE A 99 4.05 0.64 3.02
CA PHE A 99 2.99 1.30 3.78
C PHE A 99 1.69 1.42 2.97
N LEU A 100 0.57 1.49 3.68
CA LEU A 100 -0.78 1.53 3.10
C LEU A 100 -1.14 2.95 2.64
N VAL A 101 -1.77 3.04 1.47
CA VAL A 101 -2.26 4.30 0.87
C VAL A 101 -3.77 4.29 0.61
N ALA A 102 -4.39 3.11 0.66
CA ALA A 102 -5.83 2.93 0.72
C ALA A 102 -6.15 1.66 1.53
N VAL A 103 -7.31 1.65 2.18
CA VAL A 103 -7.85 0.53 2.96
C VAL A 103 -9.31 0.31 2.61
N ASN A 104 -9.94 -0.77 3.06
CA ASN A 104 -11.38 -0.93 2.88
C ASN A 104 -12.15 0.21 3.57
N LYS A 105 -13.23 0.66 2.92
CA LYS A 105 -14.17 1.65 3.47
C LYS A 105 -15.03 1.09 4.60
N ARG A 106 -15.22 -0.23 4.65
CA ARG A 106 -16.03 -0.95 5.63
C ARG A 106 -15.12 -1.50 6.73
N PRO A 107 -15.30 -1.08 8.00
CA PRO A 107 -14.54 -1.64 9.11
C PRO A 107 -14.74 -3.16 9.21
N GLY A 108 -13.64 -3.90 9.44
CA GLY A 108 -13.63 -5.36 9.57
C GLY A 108 -13.56 -6.13 8.25
N ASP A 109 -13.35 -5.43 7.13
CA ASP A 109 -13.10 -6.04 5.83
C ASP A 109 -11.66 -5.69 5.40
N ASP A 110 -10.85 -6.70 5.15
CA ASP A 110 -9.40 -6.62 5.31
C ASP A 110 -8.65 -6.49 3.98
N VAL A 111 -9.05 -5.50 3.16
CA VAL A 111 -8.33 -5.17 1.92
C VAL A 111 -7.60 -3.83 1.98
N ALA A 112 -6.50 -3.72 1.24
CA ALA A 112 -5.68 -2.54 1.18
C ALA A 112 -4.92 -2.40 -0.15
N ILE A 113 -4.45 -1.16 -0.41
CA ILE A 113 -3.43 -0.82 -1.39
C ILE A 113 -2.20 -0.32 -0.63
N ALA A 114 -1.02 -0.82 -1.00
CA ALA A 114 0.25 -0.42 -0.43
C ALA A 114 1.23 0.07 -1.50
N LEU A 115 2.11 0.98 -1.09
CA LEU A 115 3.35 1.26 -1.80
C LEU A 115 4.41 0.28 -1.30
N ASP A 116 5.07 -0.40 -2.22
CA ASP A 116 6.05 -1.44 -1.95
C ASP A 116 7.42 -1.05 -2.53
N TYR A 117 8.36 -0.81 -1.62
CA TYR A 117 9.67 -0.22 -1.87
C TYR A 117 10.73 -1.25 -2.25
N ARG A 118 10.35 -2.53 -2.39
CA ARG A 118 11.29 -3.60 -2.80
C ARG A 118 11.84 -3.40 -4.23
N THR A 119 11.18 -2.59 -5.07
CA THR A 119 11.61 -2.31 -6.44
C THR A 119 12.36 -0.99 -6.58
N ASP A 120 11.83 0.09 -6.00
CA ASP A 120 12.40 1.44 -6.12
C ASP A 120 12.12 2.27 -4.84
N PRO A 121 13.12 2.97 -4.29
CA PRO A 121 12.95 3.73 -3.06
C PRO A 121 12.26 5.10 -3.22
N ILE A 122 12.05 5.56 -4.45
CA ILE A 122 11.51 6.88 -4.81
C ILE A 122 10.16 6.74 -5.52
N ASP A 123 10.05 5.80 -6.45
CA ASP A 123 8.82 5.50 -7.22
C ASP A 123 8.42 4.02 -7.03
N PRO A 124 8.03 3.63 -5.80
CA PRO A 124 7.78 2.23 -5.44
C PRO A 124 6.65 1.64 -6.29
N ARG A 125 6.66 0.31 -6.47
CA ARG A 125 5.52 -0.36 -7.10
C ARG A 125 4.27 -0.25 -6.22
N VAL A 126 3.12 -0.47 -6.83
CA VAL A 126 1.83 -0.45 -6.13
C VAL A 126 1.28 -1.86 -6.10
N VAL A 127 0.93 -2.32 -4.90
CA VAL A 127 0.35 -3.64 -4.68
C VAL A 127 -0.98 -3.53 -3.95
N ALA A 128 -1.88 -4.48 -4.15
CA ALA A 128 -3.13 -4.57 -3.42
C ALA A 128 -3.45 -6.00 -2.99
N THR A 129 -4.21 -6.14 -1.92
CA THR A 129 -4.66 -7.42 -1.37
C THR A 129 -5.79 -8.02 -2.20
N ASP A 130 -5.72 -9.32 -2.45
CA ASP A 130 -6.72 -10.11 -3.17
C ASP A 130 -7.20 -11.28 -2.32
N PHE A 131 -8.46 -11.20 -1.88
CA PHE A 131 -9.22 -12.31 -1.29
C PHE A 131 -10.25 -12.91 -2.26
N TRP A 132 -10.43 -12.32 -3.44
CA TRP A 132 -11.49 -12.72 -4.38
C TRP A 132 -11.05 -13.86 -5.28
N THR A 133 -9.78 -13.91 -5.64
CA THR A 133 -9.22 -15.03 -6.43
C THR A 133 -9.12 -16.31 -5.60
N ASP A 134 -8.78 -16.20 -4.31
CA ASP A 134 -8.80 -17.32 -3.36
C ASP A 134 -9.36 -16.85 -2.01
N PRO A 135 -10.64 -17.14 -1.71
CA PRO A 135 -11.27 -16.73 -0.45
C PRO A 135 -10.65 -17.36 0.80
N SER A 136 -9.81 -18.39 0.65
CA SER A 136 -9.15 -19.06 1.78
C SER A 136 -7.89 -18.35 2.27
N ARG A 137 -7.35 -17.41 1.50
CA ARG A 137 -6.09 -16.71 1.83
C ARG A 137 -5.96 -15.39 1.07
N CYS A 138 -5.39 -14.38 1.73
CA CYS A 138 -4.96 -13.18 1.04
C CYS A 138 -3.85 -13.52 0.03
N SER A 139 -3.78 -12.74 -1.05
CA SER A 139 -2.59 -12.62 -1.87
C SER A 139 -2.31 -11.15 -2.18
N TRP A 140 -1.06 -10.71 -2.04
CA TRP A 140 -0.66 -9.41 -2.56
C TRP A 140 -0.35 -9.51 -4.05
N ARG A 141 -0.92 -8.58 -4.84
CA ARG A 141 -0.75 -8.53 -6.29
C ARG A 141 -0.32 -7.16 -6.73
N GLU A 142 0.55 -7.12 -7.73
CA GLU A 142 0.92 -5.86 -8.38
C GLU A 142 -0.28 -5.26 -9.11
N VAL A 143 -0.49 -3.96 -8.87
CA VAL A 143 -1.48 -3.11 -9.56
C VAL A 143 -0.80 -2.25 -10.60
N ALA A 144 0.38 -1.70 -10.27
CA ALA A 144 1.19 -0.91 -11.18
C ALA A 144 2.68 -1.09 -10.85
N PRO A 145 3.56 -1.06 -11.87
CA PRO A 145 5.00 -1.26 -11.68
C PRO A 145 5.65 -0.11 -10.91
N THR A 146 5.05 1.08 -10.92
CA THR A 146 5.47 2.24 -10.12
C THR A 146 4.25 3.07 -9.66
N PHE A 147 4.45 3.91 -8.64
CA PHE A 147 3.41 4.80 -8.15
C PHE A 147 3.02 5.85 -9.19
N SER A 148 4.00 6.39 -9.93
CA SER A 148 3.73 7.30 -11.04
C SER A 148 2.84 6.65 -12.12
N ALA A 149 3.09 5.37 -12.44
CA ALA A 149 2.26 4.63 -13.39
C ALA A 149 0.81 4.47 -12.90
N LEU A 150 0.61 4.23 -11.59
CA LEU A 150 -0.73 4.20 -11.00
C LEU A 150 -1.43 5.56 -11.11
N VAL A 151 -0.73 6.65 -10.78
CA VAL A 151 -1.29 8.01 -10.84
C VAL A 151 -1.78 8.34 -12.26
N VAL A 152 -1.01 7.98 -13.28
CA VAL A 152 -1.44 8.09 -14.69
C VAL A 152 -2.66 7.21 -14.97
N ALA A 153 -2.65 5.96 -14.51
CA ALA A 153 -3.77 5.04 -14.71
C ALA A 153 -5.06 5.51 -14.01
N PHE A 154 -4.94 6.29 -12.94
CA PHE A 154 -6.05 6.89 -12.19
C PHE A 154 -6.45 8.28 -12.66
N ASP A 155 -5.74 8.86 -13.63
CA ASP A 155 -5.95 10.24 -14.12
C ASP A 155 -5.80 11.29 -13.00
N LEU A 156 -4.79 11.08 -12.12
CA LEU A 156 -4.49 11.91 -10.95
C LEU A 156 -3.30 12.86 -11.13
#